data_AF-X0USP3-F1
#
_entry.id   AF-X0USP3-F1
#
_cell.length_a   1.000
_cell.length_b   1.000
_cell.length_c   1.000
_cell.angle_alpha   90.00
_cell.angle_beta   90.00
_cell.angle_gamma   90.00
#
_symmetry.space_group_name_H-M   'P 1'
#
loop_
_entity.id
_entity.type
_entity.pdbx_description
1 polymer ?
#
loop_
_entity_poly.entity_id
_entity_poly.type
_entity_poly.pdbx_seq_one_letter_code
_entity_poly.pdbx_strand_id
1 'polypeptide(L)'
;MAKYIQMSILPFKMKDLLKFEEPWCRTMGYFNPYLDPFEHHMTSSIPSFDGPAYVKYPSHNFVYDKLWVAQTQGLKCGDLSELQNDADSVIYPIFIKPRWGHLSASSKNCFKISSSSELKKYISYKDMMWSEFIDGTEGMTDYIILKGSIVHQITYVYSDKQN
;
A
#
# COMPACT_ATOMS: atom_id res chain seq x y z
N MET A 1 14.50 49.27 21.97
CA MET A 1 15.14 47.94 21.89
C MET A 1 14.16 46.93 22.53
N ALA A 2 13.34 46.27 21.72
CA ALA A 2 12.28 45.37 22.22
C ALA A 2 12.87 43.96 22.44
N LYS A 3 12.78 43.45 23.66
CA LYS A 3 13.13 42.06 24.00
C LYS A 3 12.00 41.15 23.53
N TYR A 4 12.23 40.35 22.49
CA TYR A 4 11.36 39.24 22.14
C TYR A 4 11.48 38.16 23.22
N ILE A 5 10.37 37.85 23.89
CA ILE A 5 10.26 36.66 24.74
C ILE A 5 10.07 35.48 23.80
N GLN A 6 11.13 34.71 23.59
CA GLN A 6 11.06 33.44 22.89
C GLN A 6 10.45 32.42 23.86
N MET A 7 9.13 32.22 23.77
CA MET A 7 8.47 31.09 24.43
C MET A 7 8.95 29.81 23.76
N SER A 8 9.81 29.06 24.43
CA SER A 8 10.17 27.70 24.05
C SER A 8 8.93 26.82 24.22
N ILE A 9 8.29 26.46 23.11
CA ILE A 9 7.29 25.38 23.11
C ILE A 9 8.08 24.09 23.36
N LEU A 10 8.05 23.59 24.59
CA LEU A 10 8.55 22.26 24.91
C LEU A 10 7.89 21.25 23.95
N PRO A 11 8.65 20.32 23.35
CA PRO A 11 8.09 19.38 22.39
C PRO A 11 7.00 18.56 23.08
N PHE A 12 5.76 18.77 22.64
CA PHE A 12 4.63 18.01 23.10
C PHE A 12 4.86 16.53 22.82
N LYS A 13 4.97 15.72 23.88
CA LYS A 13 5.18 14.28 23.74
C LYS A 13 3.82 13.62 23.62
N MET A 14 3.48 13.14 22.42
CA MET A 14 2.24 12.36 22.18
C MET A 14 2.02 11.23 23.20
N LYS A 15 3.10 10.63 23.72
CA LYS A 15 3.03 9.60 24.77
C LYS A 15 2.35 10.07 26.07
N ASP A 16 2.36 11.36 26.38
CA ASP A 16 1.71 11.90 27.57
C ASP A 16 0.19 12.04 27.38
N LEU A 17 -0.30 12.17 26.14
CA LEU A 17 -1.74 12.10 25.83
C LEU A 17 -2.29 10.68 25.95
N LEU A 18 -1.52 9.67 25.53
CA LEU A 18 -1.96 8.28 25.54
C LEU A 18 -2.35 7.79 26.95
N LYS A 19 -1.82 8.42 28.01
CA LYS A 19 -2.20 8.13 29.41
C LYS A 19 -3.68 8.46 29.71
N PHE A 20 -4.28 9.34 28.92
CA PHE A 20 -5.67 9.77 29.09
C PHE A 20 -6.64 9.10 28.10
N GLU A 21 -6.12 8.26 27.19
CA GLU A 21 -6.91 7.61 26.15
C GLU A 21 -8.06 6.79 26.75
N GLU A 22 -7.77 5.92 27.71
CA GLU A 22 -8.78 5.07 28.35
C GLU A 22 -9.83 5.89 29.15
N PRO A 23 -9.44 6.81 30.07
CA PRO A 23 -10.41 7.66 30.75
C PRO A 23 -11.31 8.47 29.82
N TRP A 24 -10.76 8.99 28.71
CA TRP A 24 -11.52 9.78 27.75
C TRP A 24 -12.50 8.93 26.94
N CYS A 25 -12.07 7.78 26.42
CA CYS A 25 -12.95 6.85 25.73
C CYS A 25 -14.13 6.43 26.62
N ARG A 26 -13.86 6.09 27.89
CA ARG A 26 -14.90 5.74 28.87
C ARG A 26 -15.86 6.90 29.16
N THR A 27 -15.33 8.12 29.36
CA THR A 27 -16.15 9.30 29.66
C THR A 27 -17.05 9.69 28.48
N MET A 28 -16.53 9.57 27.26
CA MET A 28 -17.23 9.97 26.04
C MET A 28 -18.11 8.85 25.46
N GLY A 29 -18.02 7.63 26.00
CA GLY A 29 -18.73 6.47 25.45
C GLY A 29 -18.21 6.03 24.09
N TYR A 30 -16.93 6.30 23.79
CA TYR A 30 -16.31 5.87 22.54
C TYR A 30 -15.72 4.47 22.68
N PHE A 31 -16.02 3.62 21.70
CA PHE A 31 -15.37 2.33 21.54
C PHE A 31 -13.88 2.54 21.25
N ASN A 32 -13.03 1.96 22.10
CA ASN A 32 -11.59 1.91 21.92
C ASN A 32 -11.20 0.53 21.36
N PRO A 33 -10.82 0.41 20.08
CA PRO A 33 -10.49 -0.88 19.47
C PRO A 33 -9.25 -1.57 20.05
N TYR A 34 -8.46 -0.88 20.89
CA TYR A 34 -7.28 -1.43 21.56
C TYR A 34 -7.56 -1.91 22.99
N LEU A 35 -8.66 -1.48 23.61
CA LEU A 35 -9.00 -1.78 25.01
C LEU A 35 -10.32 -2.53 25.15
N ASP A 36 -11.30 -2.18 24.33
CA ASP A 36 -12.63 -2.77 24.40
C ASP A 36 -12.66 -4.12 23.69
N PRO A 37 -13.27 -5.16 24.30
CA PRO A 37 -13.39 -6.45 23.68
C PRO A 37 -14.34 -6.35 22.48
N PHE A 38 -13.92 -6.88 21.34
CA PHE A 38 -14.83 -7.13 20.22
C PHE A 38 -15.80 -8.26 20.60
N GLU A 39 -17.11 -8.06 20.41
CA GLU A 39 -18.12 -9.12 20.64
C GLU A 39 -17.87 -10.36 19.76
N HIS A 40 -17.25 -10.14 18.59
CA HIS A 40 -16.90 -11.17 17.64
C HIS A 40 -15.43 -11.06 17.28
N HIS A 41 -14.67 -12.09 17.66
CA HIS A 41 -13.27 -12.20 17.28
C HIS A 41 -13.13 -12.86 15.91
N MET A 42 -12.20 -12.36 15.10
CA MET A 42 -11.72 -13.11 13.95
C MET A 42 -11.15 -14.44 14.44
N THR A 43 -11.60 -15.54 13.83
CA THR A 43 -11.04 -16.85 14.19
C THR A 43 -9.55 -16.89 13.86
N SER A 44 -8.77 -17.62 14.67
CA SER A 44 -7.33 -17.84 14.41
C SER A 44 -7.06 -18.53 13.06
N SER A 45 -8.10 -19.02 12.38
CA SER A 45 -8.00 -19.59 11.05
C SER A 45 -7.85 -18.54 9.95
N ILE A 46 -8.22 -17.26 10.18
CA ILE A 46 -8.13 -16.22 9.15
C ILE A 46 -6.67 -15.76 9.05
N PRO A 47 -6.02 -15.86 7.88
CA PRO A 47 -4.68 -15.34 7.72
C PRO A 47 -4.71 -13.81 7.75
N SER A 48 -3.92 -13.20 8.64
CA SER A 48 -3.82 -11.74 8.79
C SER A 48 -2.80 -11.08 7.84
N PHE A 49 -2.02 -11.88 7.11
CA PHE A 49 -0.93 -11.39 6.25
C PHE A 49 -0.85 -12.19 4.95
N ASP A 50 -0.24 -11.57 3.94
CA ASP A 50 -0.11 -12.12 2.58
C ASP A 50 0.58 -13.49 2.53
N GLY A 51 1.69 -13.67 3.25
CA GLY A 51 2.45 -14.93 3.24
C GLY A 51 1.61 -16.14 3.69
N PRO A 52 1.02 -16.12 4.90
CA PRO A 52 0.08 -17.15 5.34
C PRO A 52 -1.12 -17.32 4.40
N ALA A 53 -1.67 -16.24 3.85
CA ALA A 53 -2.80 -16.31 2.92
C ALA A 53 -2.43 -17.02 1.60
N TYR A 54 -1.24 -16.72 1.04
CA TYR A 54 -0.68 -17.36 -0.14
C TYR A 54 -0.49 -18.88 0.03
N VAL A 55 0.01 -19.31 1.19
CA VAL A 55 0.18 -20.73 1.49
C VAL A 55 -1.16 -21.43 1.72
N LYS A 56 -2.08 -20.78 2.43
CA LYS A 56 -3.36 -21.38 2.82
C LYS A 56 -4.34 -21.54 1.65
N TYR A 57 -4.31 -20.63 0.68
CA TYR A 57 -5.29 -20.58 -0.41
C TYR A 57 -4.63 -20.59 -1.80
N PRO A 58 -3.93 -21.69 -2.18
CA PRO A 58 -3.09 -21.73 -3.38
C PRO A 58 -3.85 -21.49 -4.68
N SER A 59 -5.14 -21.83 -4.74
CA SER A 59 -6.01 -21.57 -5.90
C SER A 59 -6.21 -20.07 -6.19
N HIS A 60 -5.91 -19.20 -5.23
CA HIS A 60 -6.06 -17.75 -5.33
C HIS A 60 -4.72 -17.03 -5.53
N ASN A 61 -3.60 -17.75 -5.67
CA ASN A 61 -2.28 -17.14 -5.73
C ASN A 61 -2.07 -16.16 -6.89
N PHE A 62 -2.90 -16.27 -7.93
CA PHE A 62 -2.91 -15.35 -9.07
C PHE A 62 -3.08 -13.88 -8.65
N VAL A 63 -3.76 -13.59 -7.53
CA VAL A 63 -3.93 -12.20 -7.04
C VAL A 63 -2.61 -11.55 -6.63
N TYR A 64 -1.59 -12.35 -6.31
CA TYR A 64 -0.26 -11.86 -5.96
C TYR A 64 0.66 -11.66 -7.16
N ASP A 65 0.26 -12.10 -8.36
CA ASP A 65 0.97 -11.76 -9.59
C ASP A 65 0.53 -10.37 -10.06
N LYS A 66 1.32 -9.34 -9.72
CA LYS A 66 0.97 -7.97 -10.06
C LYS A 66 0.94 -7.72 -11.57
N LEU A 67 1.66 -8.53 -12.37
CA LEU A 67 1.60 -8.45 -13.83
C LEU A 67 0.24 -8.95 -14.32
N TRP A 68 -0.23 -10.09 -13.81
CA TRP A 68 -1.57 -10.60 -14.10
C TRP A 68 -2.67 -9.59 -13.72
N VAL A 69 -2.55 -8.95 -12.55
CA VAL A 69 -3.50 -7.92 -12.10
C VAL A 69 -3.52 -6.73 -13.08
N ALA A 70 -2.37 -6.26 -13.54
CA ALA A 70 -2.31 -5.16 -14.50
C ALA A 70 -2.89 -5.56 -15.87
N GLN A 71 -2.55 -6.76 -16.36
CA GLN A 71 -3.05 -7.29 -17.64
C GLN A 71 -4.57 -7.44 -17.65
N THR A 72 -5.16 -7.95 -16.57
CA THR A 72 -6.61 -8.13 -16.46
C THR A 72 -7.40 -6.83 -16.38
N GLN A 73 -6.74 -5.72 -16.00
CA GLN A 73 -7.29 -4.37 -16.06
C GLN A 73 -7.08 -3.69 -17.41
N GLY A 74 -6.47 -4.37 -18.38
CA GLY A 74 -6.22 -3.83 -19.71
C GLY A 74 -5.10 -2.78 -19.76
N LEU A 75 -4.25 -2.71 -18.73
CA LEU A 75 -3.11 -1.80 -18.72
C LEU A 75 -2.02 -2.30 -19.67
N LYS A 76 -1.32 -1.36 -20.32
CA LYS A 76 -0.06 -1.66 -21.00
C LYS A 76 0.99 -2.03 -19.96
N CYS A 77 1.50 -3.25 -20.02
CA CYS A 77 2.45 -3.77 -19.05
C CYS A 77 3.19 -4.99 -19.60
N GLY A 78 4.23 -5.39 -18.90
CA GLY A 78 5.05 -6.56 -19.27
C GLY A 78 6.06 -6.91 -18.19
N ASP A 79 6.84 -7.95 -18.48
CA ASP A 79 7.99 -8.31 -17.64
C ASP A 79 9.14 -7.33 -17.93
N LEU A 80 9.85 -6.87 -16.89
CA LEU A 80 10.93 -5.90 -17.09
C LEU A 80 12.06 -6.46 -17.98
N SER A 81 12.26 -7.78 -17.95
CA SER A 81 13.30 -8.44 -18.76
C SER A 81 13.07 -8.30 -20.27
N GLU A 82 11.83 -8.12 -20.70
CA GLU A 82 11.46 -7.91 -22.11
C GLU A 82 12.04 -6.60 -22.65
N LEU A 83 12.27 -5.60 -21.77
CA LEU A 83 12.80 -4.30 -22.14
C LEU A 83 14.34 -4.23 -22.16
N GLN A 84 15.05 -5.32 -21.83
CA GLN A 84 16.52 -5.32 -21.75
C GLN A 84 17.21 -4.87 -23.04
N ASN A 85 16.66 -5.26 -24.18
CA ASN A 85 17.18 -4.91 -25.50
C ASN A 85 16.24 -3.98 -26.29
N ASP A 86 15.14 -3.56 -25.68
CA ASP A 86 14.08 -2.84 -26.38
C ASP A 86 13.43 -1.75 -25.49
N ALA A 87 14.26 -1.06 -24.71
CA ALA A 87 13.82 -0.01 -23.79
C ALA A 87 13.11 1.16 -24.50
N ASP A 88 13.36 1.35 -25.80
CA ASP A 88 12.77 2.43 -26.58
C ASP A 88 11.39 2.08 -27.17
N SER A 89 10.90 0.84 -26.99
CA SER A 89 9.59 0.39 -27.48
C SER A 89 8.39 0.87 -26.67
N VAL A 90 8.61 1.35 -25.45
CA VAL A 90 7.54 1.76 -24.53
C VAL A 90 7.37 3.28 -24.49
N ILE A 91 6.17 3.70 -24.14
CA ILE A 91 5.84 5.12 -23.95
C ILE A 91 6.08 5.48 -22.48
N TYR A 92 7.02 6.39 -22.24
CA TYR A 92 7.30 6.91 -20.92
C TYR A 92 6.32 8.04 -20.52
N PRO A 93 6.02 8.24 -19.22
CA PRO A 93 6.58 7.49 -18.09
C PRO A 93 5.96 6.10 -17.92
N ILE A 94 6.77 5.17 -17.41
CA ILE A 94 6.34 3.84 -16.95
C ILE A 94 6.56 3.73 -15.44
N PHE A 95 5.90 2.76 -14.80
CA PHE A 95 6.15 2.38 -13.42
C PHE A 95 6.75 0.97 -13.38
N ILE A 96 7.87 0.80 -12.68
CA ILE A 96 8.47 -0.52 -12.45
C ILE A 96 8.35 -0.92 -10.99
N LYS A 97 8.10 -2.20 -10.72
CA LYS A 97 7.94 -2.73 -9.35
C LYS A 97 8.18 -4.25 -9.30
N PRO A 98 8.48 -4.82 -8.11
CA PRO A 98 8.54 -6.27 -7.95
C PRO A 98 7.21 -6.93 -8.31
N ARG A 99 7.26 -8.01 -9.09
CA ARG A 99 6.10 -8.72 -9.62
C ARG A 99 5.28 -9.41 -8.52
N TRP A 100 5.93 -10.09 -7.58
CA TRP A 100 5.25 -10.95 -6.60
C TRP A 100 4.84 -10.19 -5.33
N GLY A 101 3.52 -10.02 -5.12
CA GLY A 101 2.91 -9.31 -3.99
C GLY A 101 3.35 -9.84 -2.62
N HIS A 102 3.32 -11.16 -2.46
CA HIS A 102 3.56 -11.83 -1.18
C HIS A 102 5.03 -11.81 -0.71
N LEU A 103 5.99 -11.41 -1.56
CA LEU A 103 7.43 -11.41 -1.26
C LEU A 103 7.97 -10.02 -0.87
N SER A 104 7.22 -8.95 -1.15
CA SER A 104 7.71 -7.57 -1.02
C SER A 104 6.69 -6.70 -0.32
N ALA A 105 7.10 -6.06 0.78
CA ALA A 105 6.32 -5.02 1.46
C ALA A 105 6.99 -3.65 1.33
N SER A 106 6.22 -2.59 1.64
CA SER A 106 6.72 -1.21 1.85
C SER A 106 7.30 -0.52 0.61
N SER A 107 6.73 -0.75 -0.58
CA SER A 107 7.09 -0.05 -1.82
C SER A 107 8.57 -0.10 -2.20
N LYS A 108 9.31 -1.10 -1.70
CA LYS A 108 10.73 -1.28 -2.03
C LYS A 108 10.88 -1.62 -3.51
N ASN A 109 11.88 -1.01 -4.14
CA ASN A 109 12.19 -1.16 -5.57
C ASN A 109 11.04 -0.75 -6.51
N CYS A 110 10.18 0.17 -6.09
CA CYS A 110 9.16 0.76 -6.94
C CYS A 110 9.65 2.10 -7.48
N PHE A 111 9.60 2.30 -8.79
CA PHE A 111 10.12 3.53 -9.42
C PHE A 111 9.20 4.01 -10.54
N LYS A 112 8.96 5.33 -10.58
CA LYS A 112 8.48 6.02 -11.78
C LYS A 112 9.68 6.29 -12.66
N ILE A 113 9.66 5.77 -13.88
CA ILE A 113 10.73 5.92 -14.86
C ILE A 113 10.26 6.86 -15.95
N SER A 114 11.00 7.93 -16.18
CA SER A 114 10.62 9.00 -17.11
C SER A 114 11.31 8.88 -18.47
N SER A 115 12.29 7.98 -18.61
CA SER A 115 13.02 7.77 -19.88
C SER A 115 13.75 6.43 -19.95
N SER A 116 14.11 6.02 -21.18
CA SER A 116 14.97 4.86 -21.47
C SER A 116 16.34 4.93 -20.79
N SER A 117 16.96 6.10 -20.77
CA SER A 117 18.23 6.33 -20.05
C SER A 117 18.12 6.09 -18.54
N GLU A 118 16.97 6.43 -17.95
CA GLU A 118 16.72 6.17 -16.53
C GLU A 118 16.44 4.68 -16.28
N LEU A 119 15.68 4.02 -17.17
CA LEU A 119 15.37 2.59 -17.08
C LEU A 119 16.63 1.72 -16.98
N LYS A 120 17.70 2.08 -17.72
CA LYS A 120 18.99 1.36 -17.73
C LYS A 120 19.60 1.16 -16.34
N LYS A 121 19.28 2.02 -15.36
CA LYS A 121 19.75 1.88 -13.96
C LYS A 121 19.16 0.65 -13.26
N TYR A 122 17.98 0.22 -13.68
CA TYR A 122 17.17 -0.80 -13.00
C TYR A 122 16.87 -2.02 -13.88
N ILE A 123 17.18 -1.97 -15.18
CA ILE A 123 16.82 -3.00 -16.17
C ILE A 123 17.33 -4.41 -15.86
N SER A 124 18.38 -4.52 -15.05
CA SER A 124 18.97 -5.80 -14.60
C SER A 124 18.26 -6.41 -13.39
N TYR A 125 17.30 -5.71 -12.78
CA TYR A 125 16.57 -6.21 -11.61
C TYR A 125 15.70 -7.40 -12.03
N LYS A 126 15.75 -8.47 -11.23
CA LYS A 126 15.00 -9.70 -11.46
C LYS A 126 13.60 -9.63 -10.86
N ASP A 127 12.69 -10.42 -11.41
CA ASP A 127 11.31 -10.57 -10.92
C ASP A 127 10.55 -9.23 -10.81
N MET A 128 10.80 -8.35 -11.79
CA MET A 128 10.19 -7.04 -11.90
C MET A 128 9.19 -7.01 -13.05
N MET A 129 8.14 -6.22 -12.89
CA MET A 129 7.23 -5.87 -13.98
C MET A 129 7.36 -4.39 -14.31
N TRP A 130 6.90 -4.00 -15.51
CA TRP A 130 6.61 -2.62 -15.86
C TRP A 130 5.12 -2.45 -16.20
N SER A 131 4.58 -1.25 -16.02
CA SER A 131 3.29 -0.83 -16.55
C SER A 131 3.34 0.61 -17.04
N GLU A 132 2.39 1.02 -17.86
CA GLU A 132 2.12 2.44 -18.07
C GLU A 132 1.92 3.15 -16.73
N PHE A 133 2.36 4.40 -16.66
CA PHE A 133 2.15 5.22 -15.48
C PHE A 133 0.74 5.77 -15.48
N ILE A 134 0.00 5.51 -14.41
CA ILE A 134 -1.34 6.05 -14.20
C ILE A 134 -1.20 7.37 -13.46
N ASP A 135 -1.52 8.47 -14.12
CA ASP A 135 -1.53 9.80 -13.52
C ASP A 135 -2.92 10.07 -12.91
N GLY A 136 -3.06 9.76 -11.63
CA GLY A 136 -4.32 9.91 -10.91
C GLY A 136 -4.12 9.93 -9.40
N THR A 137 -5.14 10.40 -8.67
CA THR A 137 -5.14 10.39 -7.21
C THR A 137 -5.17 8.96 -6.70
N GLU A 138 -4.21 8.61 -5.85
CA GLU A 138 -4.15 7.29 -5.22
C GLU A 138 -5.32 7.11 -4.25
N GLY A 139 -5.92 5.93 -4.26
CA GLY A 139 -6.94 5.53 -3.31
C GLY A 139 -6.80 4.07 -2.93
N MET A 140 -7.39 3.70 -1.80
CA MET A 140 -7.42 2.33 -1.30
C MET A 140 -8.87 1.97 -0.98
N THR A 141 -9.30 0.78 -1.37
CA THR A 141 -10.62 0.27 -1.01
C THR A 141 -10.48 -1.08 -0.34
N ASP A 142 -10.91 -1.14 0.92
CA ASP A 142 -11.04 -2.37 1.67
C ASP A 142 -12.49 -2.86 1.56
N TYR A 143 -12.68 -4.15 1.29
CA TYR A 143 -14.01 -4.71 1.14
C TYR A 143 -14.08 -6.17 1.58
N ILE A 144 -15.28 -6.64 1.92
CA ILE A 144 -15.56 -8.04 2.25
C ILE A 144 -16.50 -8.60 1.19
N ILE A 145 -16.10 -9.72 0.56
CA ILE A 145 -16.94 -10.47 -0.38
C ILE A 145 -17.49 -11.71 0.32
N LEU A 146 -18.80 -11.90 0.24
CA LEU A 146 -19.49 -13.11 0.64
C LEU A 146 -20.31 -13.65 -0.53
N LYS A 147 -20.01 -14.88 -0.96
CA LYS A 147 -20.70 -15.57 -2.08
C LYS A 147 -20.77 -14.73 -3.37
N GLY A 148 -19.70 -13.99 -3.67
CA GLY A 148 -19.61 -13.14 -4.86
C GLY A 148 -20.26 -11.76 -4.71
N SER A 149 -20.84 -11.43 -3.55
CA SER A 149 -21.40 -10.10 -3.27
C SER A 149 -20.52 -9.33 -2.28
N ILE A 150 -20.25 -8.06 -2.58
CA ILE A 150 -19.62 -7.14 -1.62
C ILE A 150 -20.64 -6.83 -0.52
N VAL A 151 -20.33 -7.17 0.72
CA VAL A 151 -21.20 -6.95 1.90
C VAL A 151 -20.73 -5.81 2.79
N HIS A 152 -19.49 -5.37 2.61
CA HIS A 152 -18.90 -4.23 3.30
C HIS A 152 -17.82 -3.61 2.41
N GLN A 153 -17.69 -2.28 2.42
CA GLN A 153 -16.69 -1.54 1.68
C GLN A 153 -16.35 -0.24 2.41
N ILE A 154 -15.06 0.10 2.46
CA ILE A 154 -14.55 1.40 2.88
C ILE A 154 -13.54 1.86 1.83
N THR A 155 -13.68 3.09 1.36
CA THR A 155 -12.75 3.68 0.39
C THR A 155 -12.07 4.91 1.00
N TYR A 156 -10.75 4.91 0.94
CA TYR A 156 -9.89 6.02 1.32
C TYR A 156 -9.34 6.68 0.07
N VAL A 157 -9.34 8.01 0.05
CA VAL A 157 -8.66 8.81 -0.96
C VAL A 157 -7.45 9.45 -0.29
N TYR A 158 -6.26 9.18 -0.82
CA TYR A 158 -5.05 9.75 -0.25
C TYR A 158 -4.91 11.22 -0.68
N SER A 159 -4.34 12.04 0.21
CA SER A 159 -4.00 13.43 -0.12
C SER A 159 -2.81 13.49 -1.07
N ASP A 160 -2.75 14.55 -1.88
CA ASP A 160 -1.66 14.79 -2.84
C ASP A 160 -0.26 14.81 -2.19
N LYS A 161 -0.20 15.03 -0.87
CA LYS A 161 1.03 14.98 -0.07
C LYS A 161 0.92 13.87 0.97
N GLN A 162 1.91 12.98 1.00
CA GLN A 162 2.19 12.13 2.14
C GLN A 162 3.09 12.94 3.09
N ASN A 163 2.63 13.21 4.32
CA ASN A 163 3.35 13.97 5.34
C ASN A 163 4.44 13.12 6.03
#